data_AF-A0A968HIE7-F1
#
_entry.id   AF-A0A968HIE7-F1
#
_cell.length_a   1.000
_cell.length_b   1.000
_cell.length_c   1.000
_cell.angle_alpha   90.00
_cell.angle_beta   90.00
_cell.angle_gamma   90.00
#
_symmetry.space_group_name_H-M   'P 1'
#
loop_
_entity.id
_entity.type
_entity.pdbx_description
1 polymer ?
#
loop_
_entity_poly.entity_id
_entity_poly.type
_entity_poly.pdbx_seq_one_letter_code
_entity_poly.pdbx_strand_id
1 'polypeptide(L)' 'MRDSKEKPNARTVPVKQAVGTVLAHDVTEITPGTFKGRAFKKGHI' A
#
# COMPACT_ATOMS: atom_id res chain seq x y z
N MET A 1 10.70 5.06 26.59
CA MET A 1 9.35 4.64 26.14
C MET A 1 9.30 4.77 24.63
N ARG A 2 9.52 3.68 23.89
CA ARG A 2 9.18 3.63 22.46
C ARG A 2 8.02 2.65 22.37
N ASP A 3 6.82 3.16 22.12
CA ASP A 3 5.64 2.34 21.91
C ASP A 3 5.94 1.28 20.86
N SER A 4 5.91 0.02 21.30
CA SER A 4 5.90 -1.16 20.46
C SER A 4 4.63 -1.15 19.62
N LYS A 5 4.64 -0.38 18.54
CA LYS A 5 3.57 -0.33 17.55
C LYS A 5 3.48 -1.72 16.94
N GLU A 6 2.44 -2.48 17.28
CA GLU A 6 2.16 -3.78 16.71
C GLU A 6 2.31 -3.71 15.19
N LYS A 7 3.15 -4.58 14.62
CA LYS A 7 3.28 -4.67 13.17
C LYS A 7 1.87 -5.01 12.64
N PRO A 8 1.27 -4.20 11.76
CA PRO A 8 0.01 -4.60 11.15
C PRO A 8 0.29 -5.93 10.45
N ASN A 9 -0.48 -6.96 10.79
CA ASN A 9 -0.43 -8.26 10.14
C ASN A 9 -0.84 -8.06 8.67
N ALA A 10 0.11 -7.66 7.83
CA ALA A 10 -0.09 -7.55 6.39
C ALA A 10 -0.33 -8.96 5.86
N ARG A 11 -1.45 -9.14 5.16
CA ARG A 11 -1.87 -10.42 4.60
C ARG A 11 -1.86 -10.31 3.08
N THR A 12 -1.37 -11.33 2.40
CA THR A 12 -1.47 -11.40 0.93
C THR A 12 -2.89 -11.78 0.57
N VAL A 13 -3.54 -10.95 -0.24
CA VAL A 13 -4.91 -11.19 -0.73
C VAL A 13 -4.90 -11.37 -2.25
N PRO A 14 -5.75 -12.23 -2.82
CA PRO A 14 -5.96 -12.28 -4.26
C PRO A 14 -6.46 -10.93 -4.79
N VAL A 15 -6.02 -10.53 -5.98
CA VAL A 15 -6.37 -9.22 -6.60
C VAL A 15 -7.89 -9.00 -6.64
N LYS A 16 -8.65 -10.03 -6.99
CA LYS A 16 -10.13 -9.97 -7.08
C LYS A 16 -10.79 -9.67 -5.73
N GLN A 17 -10.12 -9.95 -4.62
CA GLN A 17 -10.61 -9.74 -3.26
C GLN A 17 -9.99 -8.49 -2.59
N ALA A 18 -9.08 -7.78 -3.29
CA ALA A 18 -8.38 -6.62 -2.75
C ALA A 18 -9.22 -5.33 -2.76
N VAL A 19 -10.33 -5.31 -3.52
CA VAL A 19 -11.23 -4.15 -3.60
C VAL A 19 -11.82 -3.85 -2.22
N GLY A 20 -11.68 -2.61 -1.75
CA GLY A 20 -12.14 -2.19 -0.43
C GLY A 20 -11.19 -2.54 0.73
N THR A 21 -10.00 -3.07 0.45
CA THR A 21 -8.96 -3.30 1.47
C THR A 21 -8.01 -2.10 1.57
N VAL A 22 -7.48 -1.86 2.76
CA VAL A 22 -6.55 -0.75 3.00
C VAL A 22 -5.15 -1.10 2.52
N LEU A 23 -4.52 -0.21 1.74
CA LEU A 23 -3.12 -0.38 1.35
C LEU A 23 -2.18 -0.32 2.55
N ALA A 24 -1.38 -1.38 2.71
CA ALA A 24 -0.41 -1.51 3.79
C ALA A 24 0.81 -0.57 3.63
N HIS A 25 1.10 -0.16 2.38
CA HIS A 25 2.22 0.70 2.00
C HIS A 25 1.85 1.59 0.81
N ASP A 26 2.71 2.56 0.52
CA ASP A 26 2.56 3.45 -0.63
C ASP A 26 2.78 2.67 -1.94
N VAL A 27 1.98 2.99 -2.96
CA VAL A 27 2.11 2.41 -4.30
C VAL A 27 2.61 3.49 -5.26
N THR A 28 3.67 3.16 -5.99
CA THR A 28 4.28 4.04 -6.99
C THR A 28 3.88 3.57 -8.38
N GLU A 29 3.38 4.49 -9.19
CA GLU A 29 3.19 4.26 -10.61
C GLU A 29 4.48 4.63 -11.34
N ILE A 30 4.90 3.73 -12.23
CA ILE A 30 6.09 3.91 -13.06
C ILE A 30 5.68 3.69 -14.51
N THR A 31 5.67 4.78 -15.28
CA THR A 31 5.54 4.74 -16.74
C THR A 31 6.92 4.99 -17.33
N PRO A 32 7.57 3.98 -17.95
CA PRO A 32 8.92 4.11 -18.46
C PRO A 32 9.05 5.31 -19.41
N GLY A 33 10.05 6.16 -19.17
CA GLY A 33 10.33 7.34 -20.00
C GLY A 33 9.42 8.55 -19.77
N THR A 34 8.35 8.41 -18.98
CA THR A 34 7.32 9.46 -18.85
C THR A 34 7.10 9.91 -17.41
N PHE A 35 6.95 8.98 -16.47
CA PHE A 35 6.47 9.31 -15.13
C PHE A 35 6.96 8.34 -14.06
N LYS A 36 7.32 8.87 -12.89
CA LYS A 36 7.61 8.10 -11.67
C LYS A 36 7.14 8.89 -10.46
N GLY A 37 6.04 8.45 -9.86
CA GLY A 37 5.42 9.17 -8.75
C GLY A 37 4.53 8.27 -7.91
N ARG A 38 4.24 8.72 -6.69
CA ARG A 38 3.35 7.99 -5.79
C ARG A 38 1.91 8.13 -6.28
N ALA A 39 1.33 7.04 -6.78
CA ALA A 39 -0.06 6.98 -7.20
C ALA A 39 -1.00 6.86 -5.99
N PHE A 40 -0.61 6.06 -4.98
CA PHE A 40 -1.42 5.86 -3.78
C PHE A 40 -0.57 5.93 -2.51
N LYS A 41 -1.17 6.45 -1.44
CA LYS A 41 -0.56 6.48 -0.10
C LYS A 41 -1.05 5.30 0.73
N LYS A 42 -0.25 4.85 1.68
CA LYS A 42 -0.67 3.94 2.75
C LYS A 42 -1.94 4.47 3.41
N GLY A 43 -2.92 3.60 3.61
CA GLY A 43 -4.24 3.99 4.14
C GLY A 43 -5.30 4.26 3.06
N HIS A 44 -4.93 4.27 1.78
CA HIS A 44 -5.88 4.38 0.67
C HIS A 44 -6.75 3.11 0.55
N ILE A 45 -8.02 3.28 0.13
CA ILE A 45 -9.07 2.27 -0.02
C ILE A 45 -9.65 2.37 -1.43
#